data_AF-A0A7K2FNF1-F1
#
_entry.id   AF-A0A7K2FNF1-F1
#
_cell.length_a   1.000
_cell.length_b   1.000
_cell.length_c   1.000
_cell.angle_alpha   90.00
_cell.angle_beta   90.00
_cell.angle_gamma   90.00
#
_symmetry.space_group_name_H-M   'P 1'
#
loop_
_entity.id
_entity.type
_entity.pdbx_description
1 polymer ?
#
loop_
_entity_poly.entity_id
_entity_poly.type
_entity_poly.pdbx_seq_one_letter_code
_entity_poly.pdbx_strand_id
1 'polypeptide(L)'
;MSLSRPPQRAVTGDGRRRAAAALARVLSPKGSLSLQKVDGAFTFALRAALAMALAALPVVAAGRADLSVYGMMGAFTTTFGRNLPYRRRARALAGVAVAMTACVGLGSLLAAVARPWEGDVGAIVVVTATAVVAGLAKYSCDATRLGGLGAILLLFSFAVSANAHTTLGEVLPRTGLAAAGAALAWVLAVLGRFVHPDRPERL
;
A
#
# COMPACT_ATOMS: atom_id res chain seq x y z
N MET A 1 -23.98 -42.58 59.65
CA MET A 1 -23.30 -42.66 58.34
C MET A 1 -24.28 -42.21 57.26
N SER A 2 -24.32 -40.91 56.96
CA SER A 2 -25.06 -40.34 55.84
C SER A 2 -24.26 -39.14 55.33
N LEU A 3 -23.65 -39.30 54.15
CA LEU A 3 -22.78 -38.32 53.51
C LEU A 3 -23.63 -37.38 52.66
N SER A 4 -23.79 -36.14 53.12
CA SER A 4 -24.45 -35.05 52.41
C SER A 4 -23.55 -34.58 51.25
N ARG A 5 -23.96 -34.84 50.00
CA ARG A 5 -23.33 -34.27 48.80
C ARG A 5 -23.61 -32.76 48.71
N PRO A 6 -22.62 -31.89 48.42
CA PRO A 6 -22.90 -30.48 48.14
C PRO A 6 -23.61 -30.32 46.79
N PRO A 7 -24.50 -29.31 46.64
CA PRO A 7 -25.28 -29.11 45.43
C PRO A 7 -24.39 -28.65 44.25
N GLN A 8 -24.53 -29.35 43.13
CA GLN A 8 -23.97 -28.95 41.83
C GLN A 8 -24.53 -27.57 41.44
N ARG A 9 -23.66 -26.55 41.39
CA ARG A 9 -24.00 -25.25 40.80
C ARG A 9 -24.25 -25.45 39.30
N ALA A 10 -25.51 -25.29 38.91
CA ALA A 10 -25.92 -25.21 37.52
C ALA A 10 -25.19 -24.03 36.85
N VAL A 11 -24.29 -24.32 35.90
CA VAL A 11 -23.68 -23.33 35.03
C VAL A 11 -24.72 -22.94 33.98
N THR A 12 -25.71 -22.13 34.36
CA THR A 12 -26.89 -21.86 33.52
C THR A 12 -26.91 -20.43 32.99
N GLY A 13 -26.91 -20.32 31.66
CA GLY A 13 -27.50 -19.20 30.90
C GLY A 13 -26.67 -17.93 30.72
N ASP A 14 -26.09 -17.38 31.78
CA ASP A 14 -25.58 -15.99 31.76
C ASP A 14 -24.29 -15.84 30.93
N GLY A 15 -23.38 -16.81 31.00
CA GLY A 15 -22.14 -16.83 30.20
C GLY A 15 -22.39 -16.91 28.69
N ARG A 16 -23.39 -17.70 28.27
CA ARG A 16 -23.76 -17.84 26.84
C ARG A 16 -24.41 -16.56 26.30
N ARG A 17 -25.22 -15.87 27.10
CA ARG A 17 -25.83 -14.58 26.74
C ARG A 17 -24.78 -13.47 26.59
N ARG A 18 -23.79 -13.41 27.49
CA ARG A 18 -22.69 -12.44 27.41
C ARG A 18 -21.76 -12.71 26.22
N ALA A 19 -21.46 -13.98 25.93
CA ALA A 19 -20.67 -14.37 24.75
C ALA A 19 -21.40 -14.03 23.43
N ALA A 20 -22.71 -14.30 23.35
CA ALA A 20 -23.52 -13.93 22.19
C ALA A 20 -23.60 -12.42 21.99
N ALA A 21 -23.74 -11.64 23.06
CA ALA A 21 -23.73 -10.17 23.00
C ALA A 21 -22.35 -9.57 22.66
N ALA A 22 -21.26 -10.27 22.97
CA ALA A 22 -19.91 -9.91 22.56
C ALA A 22 -19.69 -10.21 21.07
N LEU A 23 -20.08 -11.41 20.60
CA LEU A 23 -20.04 -11.77 19.17
C LEU A 23 -20.89 -10.81 18.33
N ALA A 24 -22.10 -10.47 18.78
CA ALA A 24 -22.98 -9.55 18.06
C ALA A 24 -22.40 -8.12 17.96
N ARG A 25 -21.58 -7.70 18.93
CA ARG A 25 -20.85 -6.42 18.87
C ARG A 25 -19.67 -6.47 17.90
N VAL A 26 -18.93 -7.58 17.86
CA VAL A 26 -17.80 -7.78 16.92
C VAL A 26 -18.28 -7.94 15.48
N LEU A 27 -19.43 -8.60 15.28
CA LEU A 27 -20.05 -8.83 13.99
C LEU A 27 -20.92 -7.66 13.52
N SER A 28 -21.04 -6.58 14.29
CA SER A 28 -21.88 -5.44 13.91
C SER A 28 -21.30 -4.76 12.65
N PRO A 29 -21.95 -4.90 11.49
CA PRO A 29 -21.46 -4.33 10.24
C PRO A 29 -21.60 -2.79 10.21
N LYS A 30 -22.34 -2.23 11.18
CA LYS A 30 -22.63 -0.79 11.28
C LYS A 30 -21.39 0.06 11.57
N GLY A 31 -20.37 -0.53 12.22
CA GLY A 31 -19.08 0.15 12.43
C GLY A 31 -18.17 0.14 11.18
N SER A 32 -18.39 -0.82 10.27
CA SER A 32 -17.64 -0.96 9.00
C SER A 32 -18.18 -0.05 7.90
N LEU A 33 -19.49 0.20 7.89
CA LEU A 33 -20.18 1.03 6.89
C LEU A 33 -20.38 2.50 7.32
N SER A 34 -19.81 2.93 8.44
CA SER A 34 -19.86 4.36 8.79
C SER A 34 -18.96 5.13 7.81
N LEU A 35 -19.58 5.83 6.84
CA LEU A 35 -18.87 6.78 5.99
C LEU A 35 -18.28 7.88 6.90
N GLN A 36 -16.98 7.76 7.19
CA GLN A 36 -16.25 8.86 7.81
C GLN A 36 -16.20 10.01 6.80
N LYS A 37 -16.78 11.15 7.18
CA LYS A 37 -16.65 12.39 6.43
C LYS A 37 -15.20 12.88 6.59
N VAL A 38 -14.35 12.52 5.63
CA VAL A 38 -12.94 12.94 5.62
C VAL A 38 -12.84 14.29 4.91
N ASP A 39 -12.76 15.37 5.67
CA ASP A 39 -12.60 16.72 5.12
C ASP A 39 -11.30 16.85 4.32
N GLY A 40 -11.40 17.18 3.03
CA GLY A 40 -10.25 17.31 2.13
C GLY A 40 -9.89 16.04 1.35
N ALA A 41 -10.74 15.00 1.40
CA ALA A 41 -10.58 13.80 0.57
C ALA A 41 -10.57 14.11 -0.93
N PHE A 42 -11.40 15.07 -1.39
CA PHE A 42 -11.46 15.47 -2.79
C PHE A 42 -10.15 16.12 -3.27
N THR A 43 -9.61 17.09 -2.53
CA THR A 43 -8.33 17.74 -2.87
C THR A 43 -7.18 16.74 -2.86
N PHE A 44 -7.21 15.79 -1.93
CA PHE A 44 -6.23 14.70 -1.90
C PHE A 44 -6.35 13.79 -3.12
N ALA A 45 -7.57 13.38 -3.48
CA ALA A 45 -7.84 12.53 -4.64
C ALA A 45 -7.46 13.24 -5.95
N LEU A 46 -7.80 14.53 -6.07
CA LEU A 46 -7.44 15.34 -7.23
C LEU A 46 -5.91 15.46 -7.38
N ARG A 47 -5.18 15.72 -6.27
CA ARG A 47 -3.71 15.74 -6.30
C ARG A 47 -3.12 14.39 -6.69
N ALA A 48 -3.69 13.28 -6.19
CA ALA A 48 -3.24 11.94 -6.56
C ALA A 48 -3.52 11.66 -8.05
N ALA A 49 -4.71 12.02 -8.55
CA ALA A 49 -5.07 11.90 -9.95
C ALA A 49 -4.16 12.75 -10.86
N LEU A 50 -3.86 13.98 -10.47
CA LEU A 50 -2.92 14.84 -11.18
C LEU A 50 -1.50 14.26 -11.18
N ALA A 51 -1.02 13.71 -10.06
CA ALA A 51 0.28 13.06 -10.02
C ALA A 51 0.36 11.85 -10.95
N MET A 52 -0.70 11.03 -10.99
CA MET A 52 -0.81 9.89 -11.90
C MET A 52 -0.84 10.34 -13.36
N ALA A 53 -1.66 11.34 -13.68
CA ALA A 53 -1.77 11.90 -15.03
C ALA A 53 -0.43 12.50 -15.49
N LEU A 54 0.24 13.28 -14.63
CA LEU A 54 1.54 13.86 -14.93
C LEU A 54 2.65 12.81 -15.11
N ALA A 55 2.58 11.69 -14.38
CA ALA A 55 3.51 10.59 -14.56
C ALA A 55 3.26 9.79 -15.86
N ALA A 56 2.00 9.68 -16.29
CA ALA A 56 1.61 8.83 -17.42
C ALA A 56 1.57 9.55 -18.77
N LEU A 57 0.98 10.75 -18.83
CA LEU A 57 0.71 11.47 -20.08
C LEU A 57 1.97 11.71 -20.93
N PRO A 58 3.13 12.13 -20.37
CA PRO A 58 4.34 12.33 -21.18
C PRO A 58 4.82 11.04 -21.85
N VAL A 59 4.67 9.91 -21.16
CA VAL A 59 5.11 8.59 -21.65
C VAL A 59 4.18 8.08 -22.74
N VAL A 60 2.87 8.29 -22.58
CA VAL A 60 1.87 7.97 -23.60
C VAL A 60 2.05 8.86 -24.84
N ALA A 61 2.29 10.15 -24.65
CA ALA A 61 2.55 11.09 -25.75
C ALA A 61 3.84 10.75 -26.52
N ALA A 62 4.83 10.16 -25.84
CA ALA A 62 6.05 9.63 -26.47
C ALA A 62 5.84 8.30 -27.21
N GLY A 63 4.60 7.81 -27.32
CA GLY A 63 4.25 6.56 -28.02
C GLY A 63 4.59 5.28 -27.24
N ARG A 64 4.96 5.37 -25.96
CA ARG A 64 5.38 4.22 -25.14
C ARG A 64 4.38 3.90 -24.04
N ALA A 65 3.10 3.74 -24.41
CA ALA A 65 2.02 3.51 -23.46
C ALA A 65 2.28 2.32 -22.51
N ASP A 66 2.96 1.28 -22.98
CA ASP A 66 3.35 0.11 -22.18
C ASP A 66 4.20 0.45 -20.94
N LEU A 67 4.96 1.55 -21.02
CA LEU A 67 5.81 1.98 -19.92
C LEU A 67 5.14 2.96 -18.95
N SER A 68 4.01 3.54 -19.34
CA SER A 68 3.31 4.55 -18.54
C SER A 68 2.89 4.03 -17.17
N VAL A 69 2.56 2.73 -17.10
CA VAL A 69 2.17 2.03 -15.87
C VAL A 69 3.26 2.13 -14.79
N TYR A 70 4.54 2.04 -15.16
CA TYR A 70 5.65 2.11 -14.20
C TYR A 70 5.79 3.52 -13.59
N GLY A 71 5.53 4.56 -14.38
CA GLY A 71 5.42 5.93 -13.87
C GLY A 71 4.28 6.09 -12.88
N MET A 72 3.10 5.53 -13.20
CA MET A 72 1.95 5.52 -12.27
C MET A 72 2.27 4.78 -10.97
N MET A 73 2.98 3.65 -11.03
CA MET A 73 3.42 2.92 -9.84
C MET A 73 4.22 3.82 -8.89
N GLY A 74 5.20 4.57 -9.42
CA GLY A 74 5.93 5.56 -8.63
C GLY A 74 5.04 6.63 -8.02
N ALA A 75 4.06 7.11 -8.79
CA ALA A 75 3.11 8.13 -8.35
C ALA A 75 2.16 7.66 -7.22
N PHE A 76 2.04 6.35 -6.96
CA PHE A 76 1.29 5.83 -5.80
C PHE A 76 1.84 6.34 -4.47
N THR A 77 3.10 6.78 -4.44
CA THR A 77 3.69 7.48 -3.30
C THR A 77 2.81 8.62 -2.78
N THR A 78 2.05 9.31 -3.66
CA THR A 78 1.13 10.38 -3.24
C THR A 78 0.04 9.95 -2.27
N THR A 79 -0.32 8.66 -2.27
CA THR A 79 -1.38 8.10 -1.42
C THR A 79 -0.95 7.93 0.03
N PHE A 80 0.35 7.92 0.28
CA PHE A 80 0.93 7.72 1.61
C PHE A 80 0.96 9.04 2.40
N GLY A 81 1.17 8.92 3.71
CA GLY A 81 1.44 10.08 4.56
C GLY A 81 0.21 10.92 4.90
N ARG A 82 -1.01 10.39 4.71
CA ARG A 82 -2.26 11.04 5.15
C ARG A 82 -2.20 11.22 6.67
N ASN A 83 -2.42 12.44 7.15
CA ASN A 83 -2.41 12.84 8.58
C ASN A 83 -1.03 12.93 9.27
N LEU A 84 0.08 13.05 8.54
CA LEU A 84 1.40 13.32 9.14
C LEU A 84 1.77 14.82 9.10
N PRO A 85 2.42 15.35 10.16
CA PRO A 85 2.95 16.71 10.16
C PRO A 85 3.98 16.89 9.04
N TYR A 86 4.00 18.08 8.42
CA TYR A 86 4.62 18.30 7.12
C TYR A 86 6.08 17.82 7.01
N ARG A 87 6.90 18.13 8.01
CA ARG A 87 8.33 17.74 8.05
C ARG A 87 8.52 16.23 8.14
N ARG A 88 7.60 15.52 8.81
CA ARG A 88 7.63 14.06 8.94
C ARG A 88 7.05 13.40 7.69
N ARG A 89 6.02 14.02 7.09
CA ARG A 89 5.41 13.58 5.83
C ARG A 89 6.43 13.57 4.69
N ALA A 90 7.19 14.65 4.49
CA ALA A 90 8.17 14.72 3.41
C ALA A 90 9.24 13.60 3.51
N ARG A 91 9.72 13.31 4.73
CA ARG A 91 10.68 12.22 4.98
C ARG A 91 10.06 10.84 4.80
N ALA A 92 8.85 10.63 5.32
CA ALA A 92 8.14 9.36 5.12
C ALA A 92 7.88 9.09 3.63
N LEU A 93 7.47 10.11 2.87
CA LEU A 93 7.23 10.00 1.45
C LEU A 93 8.52 9.76 0.65
N ALA A 94 9.66 10.32 1.06
CA ALA A 94 10.94 9.99 0.45
C ALA A 94 11.29 8.52 0.65
N GLY A 95 11.10 7.97 1.86
CA GLY A 95 11.29 6.55 2.13
C GLY A 95 10.37 5.65 1.29
N VAL A 96 9.10 6.04 1.16
CA VAL A 96 8.13 5.33 0.30
C VAL A 96 8.50 5.45 -1.18
N ALA A 97 8.96 6.61 -1.65
CA ALA A 97 9.39 6.81 -3.03
C ALA A 97 10.54 5.86 -3.39
N VAL A 98 11.53 5.74 -2.50
CA VAL A 98 12.63 4.78 -2.65
C VAL A 98 12.11 3.35 -2.65
N ALA A 99 11.22 3.00 -1.71
CA ALA A 99 10.66 1.65 -1.63
C ALA A 99 9.84 1.27 -2.87
N MET A 100 8.99 2.16 -3.37
CA MET A 100 8.23 1.99 -4.62
C MET A 100 9.15 1.75 -5.82
N THR A 101 10.17 2.61 -5.95
CA THR A 101 11.16 2.51 -7.02
C THR A 101 11.95 1.20 -6.94
N ALA A 102 12.35 0.80 -5.72
CA ALA A 102 13.03 -0.46 -5.47
C ALA A 102 12.15 -1.67 -5.82
N CYS A 103 10.86 -1.65 -5.44
CA CYS A 103 9.92 -2.71 -5.81
C CYS A 103 9.79 -2.86 -7.33
N VAL A 104 9.67 -1.75 -8.08
CA VAL A 104 9.60 -1.79 -9.55
C VAL A 104 10.91 -2.29 -10.16
N GLY A 105 12.05 -1.80 -9.67
CA GLY A 105 13.36 -2.19 -10.19
C GLY A 105 13.70 -3.65 -9.91
N LEU A 106 13.51 -4.10 -8.67
CA LEU A 106 13.71 -5.51 -8.28
C LEU A 106 12.73 -6.44 -9.00
N GLY A 107 11.46 -6.05 -9.12
CA GLY A 107 10.48 -6.82 -9.88
C GLY A 107 10.86 -6.93 -11.36
N SER A 108 11.22 -5.81 -12.01
CA SER A 108 11.65 -5.81 -13.42
C SER A 108 12.93 -6.63 -13.64
N LEU A 109 13.89 -6.53 -12.72
CA LEU A 109 15.12 -7.34 -12.76
C LEU A 109 14.80 -8.83 -12.60
N LEU A 110 13.93 -9.17 -11.65
CA LEU A 110 13.51 -10.55 -11.43
C LEU A 110 12.79 -11.10 -12.65
N ALA A 111 11.90 -10.33 -13.28
CA ALA A 111 11.24 -10.73 -14.53
C ALA A 111 12.25 -11.01 -15.65
N ALA A 112 13.27 -10.16 -15.80
CA ALA A 112 14.30 -10.32 -16.83
C ALA A 112 15.21 -11.54 -16.61
N VAL A 113 15.48 -11.90 -15.36
CA VAL A 113 16.39 -13.01 -14.99
C VAL A 113 15.65 -14.34 -14.87
N ALA A 114 14.54 -14.36 -14.12
CA ALA A 114 13.80 -15.59 -13.83
C ALA A 114 12.93 -16.04 -15.01
N ARG A 115 12.58 -15.12 -15.92
CA ARG A 115 11.77 -15.37 -17.11
C ARG A 115 10.57 -16.28 -16.82
N PRO A 116 9.64 -15.86 -15.94
CA PRO A 116 8.53 -16.69 -15.47
C PRO A 116 7.64 -17.24 -16.59
N TRP A 117 7.69 -16.65 -17.79
CA TRP A 117 6.95 -17.10 -18.97
C TRP A 117 7.61 -18.29 -19.71
N GLU A 118 8.88 -18.61 -19.45
CA GLU A 118 9.65 -19.65 -20.16
C GLU A 118 9.64 -21.01 -19.44
N GLY A 119 9.24 -21.08 -18.16
CA GLY A 119 9.13 -22.35 -17.46
C GLY A 119 8.70 -22.25 -15.99
N ASP A 120 8.26 -23.38 -15.43
CA ASP A 120 7.68 -23.48 -14.09
C ASP A 120 8.63 -23.02 -12.97
N VAL A 121 9.94 -23.25 -13.13
CA VAL A 121 10.96 -22.82 -12.15
C VAL A 121 10.98 -21.30 -12.01
N GLY A 122 10.91 -20.57 -13.13
CA GLY A 122 10.87 -19.11 -13.13
C GLY A 122 9.62 -18.57 -12.43
N ALA A 123 8.47 -19.21 -12.67
CA ALA A 123 7.21 -18.87 -11.99
C ALA A 123 7.30 -19.09 -10.48
N ILE A 124 7.86 -20.23 -10.02
CA ILE A 124 8.05 -20.52 -8.59
C ILE A 124 8.96 -19.47 -7.93
N VAL A 125 10.04 -19.08 -8.60
CA VAL A 125 10.96 -18.04 -8.11
C VAL A 125 10.23 -16.70 -7.95
N VAL A 126 9.45 -16.28 -8.95
CA VAL A 126 8.67 -15.02 -8.91
C VAL A 126 7.63 -15.05 -7.80
N VAL A 127 6.90 -16.15 -7.63
CA VAL A 127 5.90 -16.31 -6.56
C VAL A 127 6.57 -16.25 -5.19
N THR A 128 7.69 -16.95 -5.02
CA THR A 128 8.43 -16.97 -3.74
C THR A 128 8.99 -15.59 -3.40
N ALA A 129 9.59 -14.89 -4.38
CA ALA A 129 10.05 -13.53 -4.20
C ALA A 129 8.89 -12.56 -3.87
N THR A 130 7.74 -12.72 -4.55
CA THR A 130 6.53 -11.93 -4.28
C THR A 130 6.03 -12.15 -2.86
N ALA A 131 6.04 -13.39 -2.35
CA ALA A 131 5.68 -13.69 -0.97
C ALA A 131 6.63 -13.05 0.05
N VAL A 132 7.94 -13.09 -0.22
CA VAL A 132 8.95 -12.43 0.63
C VAL A 132 8.74 -10.91 0.66
N VAL A 133 8.53 -10.29 -0.51
CA VAL A 133 8.26 -8.85 -0.62
C VAL A 133 6.95 -8.49 0.06
N ALA A 134 5.90 -9.32 -0.04
CA ALA A 134 4.64 -9.10 0.68
C ALA A 134 4.85 -9.07 2.20
N GLY A 135 5.59 -10.05 2.74
CA GLY A 135 5.93 -10.11 4.15
C GLY A 135 6.74 -8.90 4.61
N LEU A 136 7.77 -8.51 3.85
CA LEU A 136 8.62 -7.37 4.17
C LEU A 136 7.86 -6.04 4.07
N ALA A 137 7.03 -5.86 3.03
CA ALA A 137 6.20 -4.68 2.86
C ALA A 137 5.20 -4.55 4.01
N LYS A 138 4.56 -5.66 4.39
CA LYS A 138 3.64 -5.69 5.53
C LYS A 138 4.34 -5.33 6.84
N TYR A 139 5.46 -6.01 7.14
CA TYR A 139 6.26 -5.73 8.33
C TYR A 139 6.73 -4.27 8.39
N SER A 140 7.23 -3.74 7.26
CA SER A 140 7.69 -2.36 7.17
C SER A 140 6.56 -1.36 7.36
N CYS A 141 5.38 -1.59 6.76
CA CYS A 141 4.21 -0.73 6.94
C CYS A 141 3.68 -0.76 8.38
N ASP A 142 3.71 -1.92 9.03
CA ASP A 142 3.31 -2.05 10.44
C ASP A 142 4.31 -1.33 11.36
N ALA A 143 5.61 -1.51 11.14
CA ALA A 143 6.67 -0.83 11.89
C ALA A 143 6.61 0.70 11.73
N THR A 144 6.28 1.19 10.53
CA THR A 144 6.21 2.63 10.23
C THR A 144 4.85 3.25 10.54
N ARG A 145 3.86 2.46 11.00
CA ARG A 145 2.45 2.86 11.19
C ARG A 145 1.82 3.47 9.93
N LEU A 146 2.31 3.08 8.76
CA LEU A 146 1.73 3.42 7.46
C LEU A 146 0.56 2.45 7.19
N GLY A 147 -0.56 2.64 7.89
CA GLY A 147 -1.70 1.72 7.89
C GLY A 147 -2.55 1.72 6.61
N GLY A 148 -3.15 0.57 6.29
CA GLY A 148 -4.25 0.39 5.32
C GLY A 148 -3.82 -0.04 3.92
N LEU A 149 -3.27 0.88 3.13
CA LEU A 149 -3.01 0.68 1.69
C LEU A 149 -1.52 0.49 1.35
N GLY A 150 -0.60 0.85 2.24
CA GLY A 150 0.82 0.98 1.88
C GLY A 150 1.48 -0.32 1.42
N ALA A 151 1.28 -1.39 2.18
CA ALA A 151 1.84 -2.70 1.85
C ALA A 151 1.27 -3.27 0.55
N ILE A 152 -0.01 -3.01 0.28
CA ILE A 152 -0.70 -3.47 -0.94
C ILE A 152 -0.10 -2.79 -2.16
N LEU A 153 0.16 -1.48 -2.10
CA LEU A 153 0.73 -0.74 -3.23
C LEU A 153 2.18 -1.17 -3.52
N LEU A 154 2.99 -1.40 -2.47
CA LEU A 154 4.37 -1.92 -2.64
C LEU A 154 4.36 -3.31 -3.29
N LEU A 155 3.53 -4.20 -2.76
CA LEU A 155 3.36 -5.54 -3.31
C LEU A 155 2.86 -5.50 -4.75
N PHE A 156 1.88 -4.65 -5.04
CA PHE A 156 1.32 -4.49 -6.37
C PHE A 156 2.37 -3.99 -7.38
N SER A 157 3.14 -2.97 -7.02
CA SER A 157 4.22 -2.46 -7.88
C SER A 157 5.29 -3.51 -8.16
N PHE A 158 5.65 -4.32 -7.14
CA PHE A 158 6.56 -5.44 -7.34
C PHE A 158 5.96 -6.52 -8.24
N ALA A 159 4.75 -6.99 -7.93
CA ALA A 159 4.10 -8.09 -8.63
C ALA A 159 3.85 -7.77 -10.11
N VAL A 160 3.37 -6.56 -10.43
CA VAL A 160 3.18 -6.12 -11.81
C VAL A 160 4.52 -6.12 -12.57
N SER A 161 5.57 -5.62 -11.93
CA SER A 161 6.90 -5.56 -12.56
C SER A 161 7.55 -6.93 -12.72
N ALA A 162 7.33 -7.83 -11.75
CA ALA A 162 7.89 -9.19 -11.73
C ALA A 162 7.22 -10.16 -12.72
N ASN A 163 6.00 -9.87 -13.14
CA ASN A 163 5.24 -10.70 -14.11
C ASN A 163 5.22 -10.11 -15.52
N ALA A 164 5.87 -8.97 -15.75
CA ALA A 164 5.94 -8.37 -17.07
C ALA A 164 6.95 -9.09 -17.97
N HIS A 165 6.63 -9.24 -19.26
CA HIS A 165 7.63 -9.64 -20.26
C HIS A 165 8.70 -8.55 -20.35
N THR A 166 9.92 -8.86 -19.90
CA THR A 166 10.96 -7.85 -19.65
C THR A 166 12.29 -8.35 -20.13
N THR A 167 13.05 -7.50 -20.83
CA THR A 167 14.46 -7.75 -21.13
C THR A 167 15.35 -6.94 -20.19
N LEU A 168 16.62 -7.33 -20.02
CA LEU A 168 17.56 -6.61 -19.16
C LEU A 168 17.71 -5.13 -19.55
N GLY A 169 17.60 -4.80 -20.84
CA GLY A 169 17.65 -3.42 -21.32
C GLY A 169 16.45 -2.55 -20.92
N GLU A 170 15.34 -3.16 -20.50
CA GLU A 170 14.12 -2.45 -20.10
C GLU A 170 14.01 -2.21 -18.60
N VAL A 171 14.84 -2.87 -17.79
CA VAL A 171 14.85 -2.72 -16.33
C VAL A 171 15.15 -1.27 -15.95
N LEU A 172 16.17 -0.67 -16.58
CA LEU A 172 16.58 0.70 -16.27
C LEU A 172 15.53 1.74 -16.70
N PRO A 173 14.95 1.70 -17.93
CA PRO A 173 13.81 2.55 -18.29
C PRO A 173 12.61 2.45 -17.35
N ARG A 174 12.19 1.23 -16.97
CA ARG A 174 11.04 1.02 -16.07
C ARG A 174 11.31 1.58 -14.68
N THR A 175 12.49 1.32 -14.14
CA THR A 175 12.92 1.84 -12.84
C THR A 175 13.03 3.37 -12.88
N GLY A 176 13.58 3.93 -13.95
CA GLY A 176 13.70 5.37 -14.15
C GLY A 176 12.34 6.07 -14.21
N LEU A 177 11.36 5.47 -14.89
CA LEU A 177 9.99 5.99 -14.92
C LEU A 177 9.30 5.92 -13.56
N ALA A 178 9.47 4.81 -12.83
CA ALA A 178 8.97 4.71 -11.46
C ALA A 178 9.64 5.75 -10.54
N ALA A 179 10.95 5.96 -10.66
CA ALA A 179 11.68 6.99 -9.93
C ALA A 179 11.16 8.39 -10.26
N ALA A 180 10.92 8.69 -11.54
CA ALA A 180 10.36 9.96 -11.99
C ALA A 180 8.95 10.18 -11.44
N GLY A 181 8.07 9.18 -11.52
CA GLY A 181 6.72 9.25 -10.94
C GLY A 181 6.73 9.43 -9.42
N ALA A 182 7.64 8.74 -8.72
CA ALA A 182 7.81 8.88 -7.28
C ALA A 182 8.39 10.24 -6.88
N ALA A 183 9.34 10.77 -7.65
CA ALA A 183 9.89 12.11 -7.47
C ALA A 183 8.83 13.18 -7.69
N LEU A 184 8.03 13.09 -8.75
CA LEU A 184 6.89 13.98 -9.00
C LEU A 184 5.89 13.93 -7.84
N ALA A 185 5.53 12.73 -7.38
CA ALA A 185 4.65 12.56 -6.24
C ALA A 185 5.19 13.19 -4.95
N TRP A 186 6.50 13.06 -4.72
CA TRP A 186 7.19 13.67 -3.59
C TRP A 186 7.21 15.20 -3.71
N VAL A 187 7.58 15.74 -4.87
CA VAL A 187 7.56 17.19 -5.14
C VAL A 187 6.17 17.77 -4.95
N LEU A 188 5.12 17.15 -5.50
CA LEU A 188 3.73 17.58 -5.30
C LEU A 188 3.31 17.52 -3.82
N ALA A 189 3.82 16.55 -3.07
CA ALA A 189 3.58 16.48 -1.64
C ALA A 189 4.36 17.55 -0.85
N VAL A 190 5.55 17.96 -1.34
CA VAL A 190 6.41 19.03 -0.79
C VAL A 190 5.96 20.44 -1.23
N LEU A 191 5.24 20.56 -2.34
CA LEU A 191 4.57 21.79 -2.77
C LEU A 191 3.24 22.01 -2.04
N GLY A 192 2.57 20.93 -1.61
CA GLY A 192 1.31 21.00 -0.86
C GLY A 192 1.37 21.86 0.42
N ARG A 193 2.56 22.07 1.03
CA ARG A 193 2.79 23.00 2.15
C ARG A 193 2.44 24.42 1.83
N PHE A 194 2.64 24.84 0.59
CA PHE A 194 2.39 26.22 0.19
C PHE A 194 0.92 26.46 -0.11
N VAL A 195 0.15 25.42 -0.44
CA VAL A 195 -1.26 25.55 -0.84
C VAL A 195 -2.21 25.45 0.35
N HIS A 196 -1.85 24.76 1.44
CA HIS A 196 -2.69 24.65 2.65
C HIS A 196 -1.85 24.78 3.95
N PRO A 197 -1.49 26.00 4.38
CA PRO A 197 -0.75 26.26 5.62
C PRO A 197 -1.53 25.92 6.91
N ASP A 198 -2.86 26.00 6.90
CA ASP A 198 -3.69 26.13 8.14
C ASP A 198 -4.30 24.83 8.70
N ARG A 199 -3.67 23.67 8.50
CA ARG A 199 -4.13 22.41 9.14
C ARG A 199 -3.25 21.78 10.23
N PRO A 200 -2.13 22.37 10.73
CA PRO A 200 -1.37 21.73 11.80
C PRO A 200 -1.60 22.29 13.21
N GLU A 201 -2.56 23.19 13.46
CA GLU A 201 -2.70 23.84 14.79
C GLU A 201 -3.91 23.39 15.64
N ARG A 202 -4.62 22.33 15.28
CA ARG A 202 -5.79 21.85 16.07
C ARG A 202 -5.83 20.33 16.31
N LEU A 203 -4.69 19.73 16.67
CA LEU A 203 -4.66 18.41 17.31
C LEU A 203 -3.77 18.47 18.55
#